data_AF-A0A9P5VRJ2-F1
#
_entry.id   AF-A0A9P5VRJ2-F1
#
_cell.length_a   1.000
_cell.length_b   1.000
_cell.length_c   1.000
_cell.angle_alpha   90.00
_cell.angle_beta   90.00
_cell.angle_gamma   90.00
#
_symmetry.space_group_name_H-M   'P 1'
#
loop_
_entity.id
_entity.type
_entity.pdbx_description
1 polymer ?
#
loop_
_entity_poly.entity_id
_entity_poly.type
_entity_poly.pdbx_seq_one_letter_code
_entity_poly.pdbx_strand_id
1 'polypeptide(L)'
;MDAPNYGGIGSSQPPHYTHEEEEAPLLAKDNTAGKYTAEARYNDVWATGLFLANIGAFTALNIYSFRAYASNLADPFVILDDGERIATDAFMVDHSLSILVLSSIIVSFALSFGYFLLIQRHTAFLVKFSFLFSVFLALALGVLQIMAGSLFWGIISVLAGLAVLFLYKYWASRMQLSVHILQTAAAVTRKYPGTLAVAFSGLFAQITWSTLWIFSLAVNYSVFQRISNCRVEDSPDGRSRLACDNNALYLVMIYFNFVMFWNTEIIKNVVHVTISGVFGVYYFFEGSPQGAPASPTLGSAKRALTTSFGSVCFGSLLIALLQTLRYILNSLRNDSDDGIMAFLAMCASCILSCLEGLFEIFNKFAFTQVAMYGKPFVQAAHDTWALIKDRGVDAIVNDSLVGNVLVMGSLSVALASGLYGYLFLAVVQPAFYDKDDEPIVYAIVIFLEIILGVVMMSVPNNVLDSGVTTTFVALAEDPETLYKTKPDLYRAIVEQYPDISRNVRGELVRHD
;
A
#
# COMPACT_ATOMS: atom_id res chain seq x y z
N MET A 1 59.85 -24.50 66.15
CA MET A 1 58.38 -24.32 65.99
C MET A 1 58.01 -25.03 64.71
N ASP A 2 57.55 -26.28 64.81
CA ASP A 2 56.82 -26.99 63.75
C ASP A 2 55.48 -26.27 63.51
N ALA A 3 54.79 -26.25 62.35
CA ALA A 3 54.63 -27.15 61.19
C ALA A 3 53.92 -26.34 60.05
N PRO A 4 53.43 -26.91 58.91
CA PRO A 4 53.92 -27.98 58.05
C PRO A 4 53.98 -27.60 56.53
N ASN A 5 54.39 -28.61 55.76
CA ASN A 5 54.76 -28.73 54.35
C ASN A 5 53.57 -29.13 53.42
N TYR A 6 53.89 -29.23 52.10
CA TYR A 6 53.20 -29.80 50.94
C TYR A 6 52.18 -28.91 50.21
N GLY A 7 52.16 -28.77 48.88
CA GLY A 7 52.97 -29.26 47.76
C GLY A 7 52.73 -28.31 46.56
N GLY A 8 53.48 -28.26 45.45
CA GLY A 8 54.05 -29.33 44.66
C GLY A 8 53.51 -29.21 43.23
N ILE A 9 54.22 -28.44 42.39
CA ILE A 9 54.42 -28.61 40.93
C ILE A 9 53.21 -28.47 39.99
N GLY A 10 53.37 -27.64 38.94
CA GLY A 10 52.62 -27.82 37.70
C GLY A 10 52.52 -26.57 36.83
N SER A 11 53.53 -26.34 35.98
CA SER A 11 53.39 -25.47 34.80
C SER A 11 52.40 -26.12 33.81
N SER A 12 51.18 -25.60 33.71
CA SER A 12 50.25 -25.94 32.63
C SER A 12 50.28 -24.84 31.57
N GLN A 13 50.59 -25.25 30.34
CA GLN A 13 50.52 -24.46 29.12
C GLN A 13 49.12 -23.82 28.95
N PRO A 14 49.02 -22.69 28.22
CA PRO A 14 47.71 -22.13 27.86
C PRO A 14 46.89 -23.19 27.11
N PRO A 15 45.57 -23.25 27.33
CA PRO A 15 44.73 -24.27 26.72
C PRO A 15 44.87 -24.22 25.21
N HIS A 16 45.26 -25.36 24.63
CA HIS A 16 45.16 -25.63 23.21
C HIS A 16 43.69 -25.45 22.82
N TYR A 17 43.39 -24.45 21.99
CA TYR A 17 42.13 -24.41 21.25
C TYR A 17 42.21 -25.50 20.19
N THR A 18 41.78 -26.70 20.54
CA THR A 18 41.34 -27.68 19.55
C THR A 18 40.09 -27.10 18.90
N HIS A 19 40.15 -26.84 17.59
CA HIS A 19 38.93 -26.80 16.78
C HIS A 19 38.35 -28.21 16.79
N GLU A 20 37.66 -28.58 17.86
CA GLU A 20 36.66 -29.62 17.78
C GLU A 20 35.51 -28.99 16.98
N GLU A 21 35.32 -29.47 15.76
CA GLU A 21 34.03 -29.40 15.08
C GLU A 21 33.03 -30.16 15.95
N GLU A 22 32.59 -29.52 17.03
CA GLU A 22 31.48 -29.99 17.83
C GLU A 22 30.24 -29.76 16.94
N GLU A 23 29.87 -30.81 16.21
CA GLU A 23 28.59 -30.91 15.53
C GLU A 23 27.52 -30.46 16.53
N ALA A 24 27.00 -29.25 16.33
CA ALA A 24 25.92 -28.71 17.11
C ALA A 24 24.83 -29.79 17.23
N PRO A 25 24.29 -30.07 18.43
CA PRO A 25 23.25 -31.06 18.59
C PRO A 25 22.08 -30.66 17.66
N LEU A 26 21.94 -31.40 16.57
CA LEU A 26 20.85 -31.29 15.61
C LEU A 26 19.55 -31.76 16.26
N LEU A 27 18.99 -30.98 17.18
CA LEU A 27 17.64 -31.16 17.71
C LEU A 27 17.04 -29.77 17.98
N ALA A 28 15.94 -29.36 17.33
CA ALA A 28 14.81 -30.16 16.90
C ALA A 28 14.62 -30.25 15.37
N LYS A 29 15.08 -31.37 14.78
CA LYS A 29 14.22 -32.13 13.87
C LYS A 29 12.99 -32.56 14.70
N ASP A 30 11.94 -31.74 14.77
CA ASP A 30 10.54 -32.23 14.84
C ASP A 30 9.43 -31.18 14.83
N ASN A 31 9.67 -29.87 14.98
CA ASN A 31 8.57 -28.88 14.99
C ASN A 31 8.49 -27.93 13.79
N THR A 32 9.50 -27.89 12.93
CA THR A 32 9.46 -27.11 11.67
C THR A 32 9.21 -27.99 10.45
N ALA A 33 9.55 -29.28 10.51
CA ALA A 33 9.34 -30.23 9.42
C ALA A 33 7.85 -30.45 9.05
N GLY A 34 6.92 -30.18 9.98
CA GLY A 34 5.47 -30.21 9.72
C GLY A 34 4.83 -28.86 9.40
N LYS A 35 5.55 -27.73 9.53
CA LYS A 35 5.01 -26.39 9.23
C LYS A 35 5.13 -26.00 7.75
N TYR A 36 6.03 -26.63 7.00
CA TYR A 36 6.34 -26.28 5.61
C TYR A 36 5.87 -27.31 4.56
N THR A 37 5.01 -28.25 4.93
CA THR A 37 4.44 -29.21 3.97
C THR A 37 3.14 -28.67 3.38
N ALA A 38 3.26 -27.88 2.31
CA ALA A 38 2.11 -27.50 1.49
C ALA A 38 1.80 -28.63 0.50
N GLU A 39 0.90 -29.55 0.87
CA GLU A 39 0.00 -30.04 -0.15
C GLU A 39 -0.76 -28.81 -0.69
N ALA A 40 -0.67 -28.56 -1.99
CA ALA A 40 -1.25 -27.39 -2.64
C ALA A 40 -2.78 -27.46 -2.59
N ARG A 41 -3.37 -27.08 -1.46
CA ARG A 41 -4.82 -27.02 -1.26
C ARG A 41 -5.34 -25.64 -1.64
N TYR A 42 -6.43 -25.62 -2.40
CA TYR A 42 -7.16 -24.38 -2.66
C TYR A 42 -7.92 -23.97 -1.40
N ASN A 43 -7.63 -22.77 -0.88
CA ASN A 43 -8.28 -22.23 0.31
C ASN A 43 -9.36 -21.21 -0.08
N ASP A 44 -10.39 -21.12 0.76
CA ASP A 44 -11.47 -20.12 0.65
C ASP A 44 -12.10 -20.05 -0.76
N VAL A 45 -12.31 -21.21 -1.40
CA VAL A 45 -12.79 -21.34 -2.79
C VAL A 45 -14.12 -20.61 -3.03
N TRP A 46 -14.97 -20.52 -2.00
CA TRP A 46 -16.23 -19.77 -2.07
C TRP A 46 -16.01 -18.30 -2.43
N ALA A 47 -14.93 -17.68 -1.93
CA ALA A 47 -14.61 -16.27 -2.18
C ALA A 47 -14.11 -16.06 -3.61
N THR A 48 -13.35 -17.02 -4.15
CA THR A 48 -13.02 -17.05 -5.60
C THR A 48 -14.29 -17.16 -6.43
N GLY A 49 -15.23 -18.04 -6.05
CA GLY A 49 -16.52 -18.18 -6.73
C GLY A 49 -17.33 -16.88 -6.72
N LEU A 50 -17.37 -16.18 -5.58
CA LEU A 50 -18.05 -14.89 -5.46
C LEU A 50 -17.38 -13.82 -6.33
N PHE A 51 -16.05 -13.79 -6.37
CA PHE A 51 -15.30 -12.87 -7.23
C PHE A 51 -15.59 -13.12 -8.71
N LEU A 52 -15.59 -14.37 -9.16
CA LEU A 52 -15.93 -14.72 -10.54
C LEU A 52 -17.38 -14.35 -10.89
N ALA A 53 -18.31 -14.58 -9.96
CA ALA A 53 -19.70 -14.14 -10.13
C ALA A 53 -19.80 -12.61 -10.26
N ASN A 54 -19.02 -11.86 -9.48
CA ASN A 54 -18.95 -10.41 -9.57
C ASN A 54 -18.40 -9.92 -10.92
N ILE A 55 -17.33 -10.52 -11.43
CA ILE A 55 -16.80 -10.20 -12.78
C ILE A 55 -17.83 -10.57 -13.86
N GLY A 56 -18.54 -11.68 -13.71
CA GLY A 56 -19.63 -12.08 -14.60
C GLY A 56 -20.77 -11.06 -14.62
N ALA A 57 -21.22 -10.59 -13.44
CA ALA A 57 -22.25 -9.57 -13.32
C ALA A 57 -21.82 -8.22 -13.92
N PHE A 58 -20.59 -7.78 -13.64
CA PHE A 58 -20.03 -6.56 -14.22
C PHE A 58 -19.98 -6.64 -15.75
N THR A 59 -19.54 -7.79 -16.28
CA THR A 59 -19.46 -8.02 -17.73
C THR A 59 -20.86 -8.04 -18.36
N ALA A 60 -21.82 -8.73 -17.75
CA ALA A 60 -23.19 -8.81 -18.26
C ALA A 60 -23.87 -7.43 -18.29
N LEU A 61 -23.71 -6.64 -17.22
CA LEU A 61 -24.25 -5.28 -17.14
C LEU A 61 -23.62 -4.36 -18.18
N ASN A 62 -22.30 -4.44 -18.37
CA ASN A 62 -21.63 -3.71 -19.44
C ASN A 62 -22.13 -4.13 -20.82
N ILE A 63 -22.25 -5.43 -21.12
CA ILE A 63 -22.80 -5.89 -22.42
C ILE A 63 -24.20 -5.32 -22.66
N TYR A 64 -25.07 -5.30 -21.64
CA TYR A 64 -26.39 -4.68 -21.73
C TYR A 64 -26.28 -3.18 -22.04
N SER A 65 -25.52 -2.42 -21.24
CA SER A 65 -25.40 -0.98 -21.39
C SER A 65 -24.71 -0.58 -22.69
N PHE A 66 -23.70 -1.31 -23.15
CA PHE A 66 -23.07 -1.08 -24.46
C PHE A 66 -24.03 -1.35 -25.62
N ARG A 67 -24.85 -2.40 -25.55
CA ARG A 67 -25.87 -2.66 -26.59
C ARG A 67 -26.93 -1.57 -26.60
N ALA A 68 -27.41 -1.17 -25.43
CA ALA A 68 -28.38 -0.09 -25.28
C ALA A 68 -27.81 1.27 -25.73
N TYR A 69 -26.54 1.54 -25.39
CA TYR A 69 -25.82 2.74 -25.83
C TYR A 69 -25.68 2.73 -27.36
N ALA A 70 -25.17 1.64 -27.94
CA ALA A 70 -24.98 1.50 -29.40
C ALA A 70 -26.30 1.57 -30.19
N SER A 71 -27.40 1.01 -29.67
CA SER A 71 -28.71 1.11 -30.33
C SER A 71 -29.30 2.51 -30.31
N ASN A 72 -28.85 3.36 -29.37
CA ASN A 72 -29.37 4.72 -29.17
C ASN A 72 -28.38 5.83 -29.60
N LEU A 73 -27.19 5.49 -30.11
CA LEU A 73 -26.15 6.44 -30.54
C LEU A 73 -25.94 6.52 -32.06
N ALA A 74 -27.04 6.61 -32.81
CA ALA A 74 -26.95 7.00 -34.21
C ALA A 74 -26.59 8.48 -34.43
N ASP A 75 -26.54 9.34 -33.40
CA ASP A 75 -26.21 10.76 -33.57
C ASP A 75 -25.23 11.30 -32.50
N PRO A 76 -23.97 11.61 -32.87
CA PRO A 76 -22.97 12.26 -32.01
C PRO A 76 -23.13 13.80 -32.02
N PHE A 77 -24.36 14.31 -32.13
CA PHE A 77 -24.64 15.74 -32.24
C PHE A 77 -25.60 16.17 -31.13
N VAL A 78 -25.30 17.30 -30.47
CA VAL A 78 -26.31 18.01 -29.69
C VAL A 78 -27.14 18.81 -30.68
N ILE A 79 -28.44 18.49 -30.79
CA ILE A 79 -29.40 19.28 -31.57
C ILE A 79 -29.95 20.34 -30.62
N LEU A 80 -29.61 21.61 -30.86
CA LEU A 80 -30.21 22.74 -30.16
C LEU A 80 -31.68 22.93 -30.60
N ASP A 81 -32.50 23.61 -29.79
CA ASP A 81 -33.93 23.88 -30.09
C ASP A 81 -34.14 24.56 -31.46
N ASP A 82 -33.10 25.23 -31.99
CA ASP A 82 -33.10 25.90 -33.29
C ASP A 82 -32.75 24.96 -34.48
N GLY A 83 -32.52 23.67 -34.22
CA GLY A 83 -32.15 22.67 -35.22
C GLY A 83 -30.66 22.66 -35.61
N GLU A 84 -29.83 23.43 -34.93
CA GLU A 84 -28.39 23.51 -35.17
C GLU A 84 -27.66 22.31 -34.55
N ARG A 85 -26.82 21.64 -35.33
CA ARG A 85 -26.02 20.48 -34.90
C ARG A 85 -24.65 20.98 -34.45
N ILE A 86 -24.40 21.00 -33.14
CA ILE A 86 -23.05 21.24 -32.61
C ILE A 86 -22.34 19.89 -32.54
N ALA A 87 -21.25 19.76 -33.27
CA ALA A 87 -20.32 18.65 -33.09
C ALA A 87 -19.75 18.77 -31.68
N THR A 88 -19.94 17.75 -30.83
CA THR A 88 -19.13 17.65 -29.62
C THR A 88 -17.71 17.41 -30.09
N ASP A 89 -16.83 18.40 -29.93
CA ASP A 89 -15.40 18.22 -30.18
C ASP A 89 -14.94 17.02 -29.35
N ALA A 90 -14.72 15.89 -30.03
CA ALA A 90 -14.04 14.77 -29.42
C ALA A 90 -12.68 15.31 -28.97
N PHE A 91 -12.29 15.03 -27.72
CA PHE A 91 -10.99 15.39 -27.16
C PHE A 91 -9.88 14.90 -28.10
N MET A 92 -9.46 15.76 -29.03
CA MET A 92 -8.36 15.50 -29.94
C MET A 92 -7.11 15.66 -29.08
N VAL A 93 -6.45 14.55 -28.81
CA VAL A 93 -5.20 14.56 -28.02
C VAL A 93 -4.19 15.40 -28.79
N ASP A 94 -3.92 16.61 -28.32
CA ASP A 94 -2.91 17.49 -28.92
C ASP A 94 -1.53 16.79 -28.91
N HIS A 95 -0.72 17.05 -29.94
CA HIS A 95 0.63 16.49 -30.02
C HIS A 95 1.47 16.93 -28.83
N SER A 96 1.30 18.17 -28.37
CA SER A 96 2.02 18.71 -27.20
C SER A 96 1.61 18.01 -25.91
N LEU A 97 0.32 17.68 -25.77
CA LEU A 97 -0.21 16.92 -24.63
C LEU A 97 0.37 15.50 -24.61
N SER A 98 0.48 14.87 -25.78
CA SER A 98 1.10 13.56 -25.92
C SER A 98 2.58 13.57 -25.51
N ILE A 99 3.32 14.61 -25.91
CA ILE A 99 4.73 14.79 -25.54
C ILE A 99 4.86 14.99 -24.03
N LEU A 100 4.02 15.84 -23.42
CA LEU A 100 3.98 16.03 -21.97
C LEU A 100 3.81 14.68 -21.28
N VAL A 101 2.72 13.95 -21.53
CA VAL A 101 2.44 12.66 -20.85
C VAL A 101 3.58 11.64 -21.00
N LEU A 102 4.13 11.47 -22.20
CA LEU A 102 5.24 10.53 -22.43
C LEU A 102 6.51 10.94 -21.67
N SER A 103 6.85 12.22 -21.73
CA SER A 103 8.02 12.76 -21.02
C SER A 103 7.86 12.67 -19.50
N SER A 104 6.66 12.91 -18.98
CA SER A 104 6.30 12.84 -17.56
C SER A 104 6.45 11.43 -16.99
N ILE A 105 6.05 10.40 -17.74
CA ILE A 105 6.25 9.00 -17.35
C ILE A 105 7.74 8.69 -17.23
N ILE A 106 8.56 9.13 -18.19
CA ILE A 106 10.00 8.89 -18.19
C ILE A 106 10.67 9.60 -17.02
N VAL A 107 10.35 10.88 -16.80
CA VAL A 107 10.91 11.69 -15.71
C VAL A 107 10.48 11.12 -14.35
N SER A 108 9.20 10.82 -14.16
CA SER A 108 8.69 10.25 -12.90
C SER A 108 9.29 8.87 -12.61
N PHE A 109 9.48 8.04 -13.64
CA PHE A 109 10.20 6.78 -13.51
C PHE A 109 11.66 6.99 -13.09
N ALA A 110 12.38 7.91 -13.74
CA ALA A 110 13.76 8.22 -13.41
C ALA A 110 13.92 8.76 -11.98
N LEU A 111 13.01 9.63 -11.54
CA LEU A 111 12.97 10.16 -10.17
C LEU A 111 12.68 9.05 -9.14
N SER A 112 11.66 8.22 -9.39
CA SER A 112 11.30 7.07 -8.53
C SER A 112 12.46 6.07 -8.41
N PHE A 113 13.06 5.69 -9.55
CA PHE A 113 14.20 4.78 -9.58
C PHE A 113 15.43 5.38 -8.89
N GLY A 114 15.71 6.68 -9.11
CA GLY A 114 16.75 7.42 -8.41
C GLY A 114 16.57 7.42 -6.89
N TYR A 115 15.35 7.68 -6.41
CA TYR A 115 15.03 7.62 -4.99
C TYR A 115 15.23 6.20 -4.42
N PHE A 116 14.81 5.16 -5.16
CA PHE A 116 15.02 3.77 -4.75
C PHE A 116 16.51 3.41 -4.65
N LEU A 117 17.36 3.89 -5.57
CA LEU A 117 18.82 3.72 -5.47
C LEU A 117 19.40 4.45 -4.26
N LEU A 118 18.87 5.63 -3.91
CA LEU A 118 19.25 6.34 -2.70
C LEU A 118 18.89 5.56 -1.43
N ILE A 119 17.73 4.88 -1.39
CA ILE A 119 17.37 3.97 -0.29
C ILE A 119 18.41 2.86 -0.14
N GLN A 120 18.87 2.26 -1.25
CA GLN A 120 19.85 1.17 -1.20
C GLN A 120 21.23 1.63 -0.74
N ARG A 121 21.68 2.82 -1.17
CA ARG A 121 23.06 3.27 -0.94
C ARG A 121 23.22 4.10 0.33
N HIS A 122 22.22 4.90 0.67
CA HIS A 122 22.29 5.95 1.69
C HIS A 122 21.06 5.96 2.59
N THR A 123 20.59 4.78 3.03
CA THR A 123 19.39 4.64 3.89
C THR A 123 19.43 5.52 5.13
N ALA A 124 20.56 5.54 5.85
CA ALA A 124 20.70 6.33 7.08
C ALA A 124 20.59 7.85 6.84
N PHE A 125 21.05 8.33 5.69
CA PHE A 125 20.88 9.72 5.29
C PHE A 125 19.42 10.00 4.94
N LEU A 126 18.77 9.11 4.16
CA LEU A 126 17.37 9.30 3.77
C LEU A 126 16.42 9.33 4.97
N VAL A 127 16.60 8.46 5.98
CA VAL A 127 15.74 8.49 7.18
C VAL A 127 15.83 9.85 7.89
N LYS A 128 17.04 10.40 8.03
CA LYS A 128 17.26 11.74 8.61
C LYS A 128 16.68 12.85 7.72
N PHE A 129 16.88 12.73 6.40
CA PHE A 129 16.34 13.67 5.43
C PHE A 129 14.81 13.70 5.47
N SER A 130 14.13 12.55 5.49
CA SER A 130 12.67 12.47 5.58
C SER A 130 12.12 13.20 6.81
N PHE A 131 12.82 13.13 7.94
CA PHE A 131 12.44 13.84 9.15
C PHE A 131 12.63 15.35 9.03
N LEU A 132 13.77 15.81 8.53
CA LEU A 132 14.01 17.25 8.33
C LEU A 132 13.10 17.83 7.24
N PHE A 133 12.83 17.05 6.20
CA PHE A 133 11.95 17.42 5.11
C PHE A 133 10.49 17.55 5.58
N SER A 134 10.03 16.69 6.49
CA SER A 134 8.68 16.82 7.06
C SER A 134 8.53 18.08 7.92
N VAL A 135 9.56 18.43 8.70
CA VAL A 135 9.61 19.70 9.45
C VAL A 135 9.57 20.88 8.49
N PHE A 136 10.39 20.88 7.44
CA PHE A 136 10.40 21.92 6.42
C PHE A 136 9.02 22.10 5.77
N LEU A 137 8.39 21.00 5.35
CA LEU A 137 7.07 21.03 4.73
C LEU A 137 6.00 21.59 5.67
N ALA A 138 5.99 21.16 6.93
CA ALA A 138 5.04 21.65 7.93
C ALA A 138 5.19 23.17 8.15
N LEU A 139 6.43 23.65 8.26
CA LEU A 139 6.68 25.09 8.40
C LEU A 139 6.28 25.87 7.13
N ALA A 140 6.62 25.37 5.94
CA ALA A 140 6.27 26.00 4.67
C ALA A 140 4.76 26.07 4.46
N LEU A 141 4.04 24.97 4.70
CA LEU A 141 2.57 24.95 4.63
C LEU A 141 1.94 25.88 5.66
N GLY A 142 2.47 25.92 6.88
CA GLY A 142 2.01 26.83 7.92
C GLY A 142 2.13 28.30 7.52
N VAL A 143 3.27 28.71 6.96
CA VAL A 143 3.49 30.08 6.44
C VAL A 143 2.54 30.39 5.29
N LEU A 144 2.40 29.48 4.32
CA LEU A 144 1.49 29.68 3.19
C LEU A 144 0.03 29.81 3.62
N GLN A 145 -0.41 29.03 4.61
CA GLN A 145 -1.77 29.12 5.15
C GLN A 145 -2.01 30.44 5.90
N ILE A 146 -1.03 30.93 6.65
CA ILE A 146 -1.10 32.25 7.30
C ILE A 146 -1.21 33.35 6.25
N MET A 147 -0.40 33.28 5.18
CA MET A 147 -0.45 34.23 4.07
C MET A 147 -1.80 34.19 3.33
N ALA A 148 -2.43 33.01 3.23
CA ALA A 148 -3.75 32.82 2.66
C ALA A 148 -4.91 33.24 3.60
N GLY A 149 -4.62 33.80 4.78
CA GLY A 149 -5.63 34.27 5.74
C GLY A 149 -6.14 33.21 6.73
N SER A 150 -5.64 31.98 6.66
CA SER A 150 -6.04 30.88 7.54
C SER A 150 -5.10 30.75 8.75
N LEU A 151 -5.28 31.66 9.73
CA LEU A 151 -4.41 31.73 10.91
C LEU A 151 -4.44 30.45 11.76
N PHE A 152 -5.62 29.86 11.97
CA PHE A 152 -5.78 28.68 12.83
C PHE A 152 -4.97 27.48 12.32
N TRP A 153 -5.18 27.09 11.07
CA TRP A 153 -4.49 25.95 10.45
C TRP A 153 -3.00 26.22 10.29
N GLY A 154 -2.64 27.45 9.95
CA GLY A 154 -1.24 27.85 9.81
C GLY A 154 -0.45 27.76 11.11
N ILE A 155 -1.01 28.26 12.23
CA ILE A 155 -0.38 28.15 13.56
C ILE A 155 -0.21 26.68 13.96
N ILE A 156 -1.24 25.84 13.76
CA ILE A 156 -1.17 24.41 14.08
C ILE A 156 -0.04 23.74 13.29
N SER A 157 0.08 24.03 11.99
CA SER A 157 1.10 23.43 11.13
C SER A 157 2.52 23.84 11.56
N VAL A 158 2.72 25.11 11.92
CA VAL A 158 4.01 25.59 12.45
C VAL A 158 4.36 24.92 13.78
N LEU A 159 3.40 24.87 14.71
CA LEU A 159 3.61 24.21 16.01
C LEU A 159 3.92 22.72 15.85
N ALA A 160 3.25 22.04 14.91
CA ALA A 160 3.54 20.64 14.59
C ALA A 160 4.98 20.47 14.06
N GLY A 161 5.43 21.33 13.15
CA GLY A 161 6.82 21.31 12.66
C GLY A 161 7.85 21.51 13.76
N LEU A 162 7.63 22.46 14.66
CA LEU A 162 8.50 22.70 15.82
C LEU A 162 8.49 21.53 16.82
N ALA A 163 7.32 20.92 17.06
CA ALA A 163 7.19 19.75 17.93
C ALA A 163 7.97 18.55 17.37
N VAL A 164 7.84 18.27 16.06
CA VAL A 164 8.62 17.23 15.39
C VAL A 164 10.12 17.53 15.51
N LEU A 165 10.56 18.77 15.27
CA LEU A 165 11.96 19.16 15.42
C LEU A 165 12.49 18.92 16.85
N PHE A 166 11.70 19.25 17.88
CA PHE A 166 12.05 18.98 19.28
C PHE A 166 12.17 17.47 19.57
N LEU A 167 11.28 16.66 18.99
CA LEU A 167 11.26 15.20 19.16
C LEU A 167 12.39 14.47 18.40
N TYR A 168 13.10 15.14 17.49
CA TYR A 168 14.17 14.55 16.69
C TYR A 168 15.19 13.75 17.51
N LYS A 169 15.65 14.32 18.63
CA LYS A 169 16.65 13.68 19.50
C LYS A 169 16.08 12.44 20.19
N TYR A 170 14.83 12.49 20.62
CA TYR A 170 14.15 11.36 21.29
C TYR A 170 13.89 10.20 20.32
N TRP A 171 13.70 10.48 19.03
CA TRP A 171 13.44 9.47 18.01
C TRP A 171 14.71 8.86 17.39
N ALA A 172 15.89 9.28 17.85
CA ALA A 172 17.17 8.83 17.29
C ALA A 172 17.40 7.31 17.36
N SER A 173 16.99 6.66 18.45
CA SER A 173 17.05 5.20 18.59
C SER A 173 16.12 4.49 17.59
N ARG A 174 14.88 4.97 17.46
CA ARG A 174 13.88 4.44 16.51
C ARG A 174 14.31 4.60 15.05
N MET A 175 15.02 5.68 14.75
CA MET A 175 15.62 5.89 13.43
C MET A 175 16.66 4.82 13.09
N GLN A 176 17.53 4.44 14.03
CA GLN A 176 18.56 3.41 13.78
C GLN A 176 17.92 2.04 13.46
N LEU A 177 16.91 1.64 14.23
CA LEU A 177 16.15 0.42 13.96
C LEU A 177 15.52 0.44 12.55
N SER A 178 14.84 1.55 12.22
CA SER A 178 14.18 1.72 10.92
C SER A 178 15.19 1.66 9.76
N VAL A 179 16.40 2.18 9.96
CA VAL A 179 17.50 2.10 8.98
C VAL A 179 17.88 0.64 8.73
N HIS A 180 18.11 -0.17 9.76
CA HIS A 180 18.52 -1.57 9.58
C HIS A 180 17.45 -2.43 8.91
N ILE A 181 16.18 -2.22 9.27
CA ILE A 181 15.05 -2.93 8.65
C ILE A 181 14.93 -2.54 7.17
N LEU A 182 14.98 -1.23 6.87
CA LEU A 182 14.86 -0.73 5.50
C LEU A 182 16.05 -1.14 4.62
N GLN A 183 17.27 -1.16 5.17
CA GLN A 183 18.47 -1.68 4.50
C GLN A 183 18.31 -3.15 4.14
N THR A 184 17.82 -3.94 5.09
CA THR A 184 17.56 -5.36 4.88
C THR A 184 16.54 -5.54 3.77
N ALA A 185 15.42 -4.82 3.82
CA ALA A 185 14.39 -4.91 2.80
C ALA A 185 14.89 -4.51 1.41
N ALA A 186 15.63 -3.41 1.32
CA ALA A 186 16.23 -2.95 0.07
C ALA A 186 17.25 -3.96 -0.49
N ALA A 187 18.02 -4.63 0.36
CA ALA A 187 18.96 -5.67 -0.03
C ALA A 187 18.25 -6.90 -0.62
N VAL A 188 17.11 -7.32 -0.03
CA VAL A 188 16.28 -8.41 -0.58
C VAL A 188 15.75 -8.04 -1.97
N THR A 189 15.21 -6.83 -2.12
CA THR A 189 14.69 -6.35 -3.40
C THR A 189 15.78 -6.33 -4.48
N ARG A 190 17.02 -5.96 -4.13
CA ARG A 190 18.16 -6.01 -5.06
C ARG A 190 18.55 -7.45 -5.43
N LYS A 191 18.49 -8.38 -4.47
CA LYS A 191 18.78 -9.80 -4.70
C LYS A 191 17.71 -10.46 -5.59
N TYR A 192 16.45 -10.04 -5.45
CA TYR A 192 15.32 -10.57 -6.20
C TYR A 192 14.58 -9.46 -6.98
N PRO A 193 15.12 -9.00 -8.13
CA PRO A 193 14.49 -7.95 -8.94
C PRO A 193 13.11 -8.34 -9.48
N GLY A 194 12.78 -9.63 -9.49
CA GLY A 194 11.43 -10.11 -9.79
C GLY A 194 10.34 -9.51 -8.90
N THR A 195 10.67 -9.07 -7.68
CA THR A 195 9.73 -8.34 -6.80
C THR A 195 9.28 -7.00 -7.40
N LEU A 196 10.20 -6.26 -8.04
CA LEU A 196 9.86 -5.04 -8.77
C LEU A 196 9.02 -5.35 -10.01
N ALA A 197 9.35 -6.43 -10.74
CA ALA A 197 8.54 -6.86 -11.89
C ALA A 197 7.09 -7.18 -11.48
N VAL A 198 6.89 -7.83 -10.33
CA VAL A 198 5.54 -8.07 -9.77
C VAL A 198 4.84 -6.76 -9.43
N ALA A 199 5.52 -5.81 -8.78
CA ALA A 199 4.93 -4.51 -8.46
C ALA A 199 4.55 -3.70 -9.71
N PHE A 200 5.39 -3.70 -10.75
CA PHE A 200 5.05 -3.10 -12.05
C PHE A 200 3.87 -3.81 -12.73
N SER A 201 3.81 -5.14 -12.67
CA SER A 201 2.68 -5.89 -13.23
C SER A 201 1.37 -5.57 -12.50
N GLY A 202 1.42 -5.39 -11.17
CA GLY A 202 0.29 -4.90 -10.37
C GLY A 202 -0.13 -3.48 -10.74
N LEU A 203 0.82 -2.56 -10.93
CA LEU A 203 0.53 -1.20 -11.38
C LEU A 203 -0.15 -1.21 -12.75
N PHE A 204 0.37 -1.98 -13.71
CA PHE A 204 -0.23 -2.10 -15.04
C PHE A 204 -1.64 -2.70 -14.97
N ALA A 205 -1.85 -3.72 -14.15
CA ALA A 205 -3.17 -4.30 -13.91
C ALA A 205 -4.14 -3.27 -13.31
N GLN A 206 -3.67 -2.47 -12.33
CA GLN A 206 -4.48 -1.42 -11.71
C GLN A 206 -4.86 -0.33 -12.71
N ILE A 207 -3.92 0.14 -13.55
CA ILE A 207 -4.20 1.14 -14.58
C ILE A 207 -5.23 0.60 -15.58
N THR A 208 -5.00 -0.61 -16.09
CA THR A 208 -5.90 -1.27 -17.05
C THR A 208 -7.31 -1.40 -16.46
N TRP A 209 -7.39 -1.87 -15.22
CA TRP A 209 -8.65 -2.02 -14.51
C TRP A 209 -9.35 -0.67 -14.29
N SER A 210 -8.62 0.35 -13.84
CA SER A 210 -9.18 1.69 -13.58
C SER A 210 -9.71 2.32 -14.86
N THR A 211 -8.99 2.21 -15.98
CA THR A 211 -9.45 2.70 -17.29
C THR A 211 -10.71 1.97 -17.75
N LEU A 212 -10.74 0.63 -17.66
CA LEU A 212 -11.91 -0.17 -17.97
C LEU A 212 -13.11 0.22 -17.11
N TRP A 213 -12.87 0.47 -15.82
CA TRP A 213 -13.90 0.87 -14.88
C TRP A 213 -14.45 2.26 -15.18
N ILE A 214 -13.60 3.27 -15.42
CA ILE A 214 -14.04 4.65 -15.76
C ILE A 214 -14.91 4.63 -17.01
N PHE A 215 -14.46 3.96 -18.07
CA PHE A 215 -15.22 3.87 -19.32
C PHE A 215 -16.56 3.17 -19.13
N SER A 216 -16.55 2.02 -18.44
CA SER A 216 -17.75 1.27 -18.10
C SER A 216 -18.72 2.11 -17.25
N LEU A 217 -18.23 2.84 -16.25
CA LEU A 217 -19.03 3.71 -15.40
C LEU A 217 -19.71 4.82 -16.22
N ALA A 218 -18.96 5.50 -17.09
CA ALA A 218 -19.49 6.58 -17.91
C ALA A 218 -20.61 6.11 -18.83
N VAL A 219 -20.43 4.97 -19.50
CA VAL A 219 -21.47 4.38 -20.37
C VAL A 219 -22.70 3.99 -19.56
N ASN A 220 -22.53 3.29 -18.43
CA ASN A 220 -23.64 2.89 -17.59
C ASN A 220 -24.38 4.09 -16.99
N TYR A 221 -23.66 5.11 -16.52
CA TYR A 221 -24.27 6.36 -16.05
C TYR A 221 -25.14 6.99 -17.15
N SER A 222 -24.62 7.13 -18.37
CA SER A 222 -25.35 7.74 -19.48
C SER A 222 -26.61 6.96 -19.90
N VAL A 223 -26.59 5.62 -19.79
CA VAL A 223 -27.74 4.76 -20.13
C VAL A 223 -28.79 4.79 -19.03
N PHE A 224 -28.38 4.58 -17.77
CA PHE A 224 -29.32 4.51 -16.64
C PHE A 224 -29.90 5.87 -16.27
N GLN A 225 -29.19 6.98 -16.54
CA GLN A 225 -29.76 8.33 -16.43
C GLN A 225 -30.88 8.57 -17.45
N ARG A 226 -30.85 7.95 -18.63
CA ARG A 226 -31.92 8.10 -19.64
C ARG A 226 -33.15 7.25 -19.35
N ILE A 227 -32.98 6.15 -18.62
CA ILE A 227 -34.06 5.23 -18.22
C ILE A 227 -34.80 5.74 -16.97
N SER A 228 -34.31 6.82 -16.35
CA SER A 228 -34.92 7.39 -15.15
C SER A 228 -36.33 7.91 -15.41
N ASN A 229 -37.27 7.59 -14.52
CA ASN A 229 -38.64 8.07 -14.62
C ASN A 229 -38.70 9.50 -14.07
N CYS A 230 -38.75 10.49 -14.96
CA CYS A 230 -38.93 11.89 -14.61
C CYS A 230 -40.41 12.27 -14.61
N ARG A 231 -40.88 12.86 -13.51
CA ARG A 231 -42.20 13.48 -13.39
C ARG A 231 -42.05 14.98 -13.13
N VAL A 232 -43.01 15.75 -13.61
CA VAL A 232 -43.13 17.17 -13.23
C VAL A 232 -43.89 17.22 -11.91
N GLU A 233 -43.25 17.76 -10.87
CA GLU A 233 -43.88 18.06 -9.58
C GLU A 233 -44.13 19.56 -9.48
N ASP A 234 -45.36 19.94 -9.14
CA ASP A 234 -45.66 21.33 -8.84
C ASP A 234 -45.17 21.66 -7.43
N SER A 235 -44.18 22.56 -7.35
CA SER A 235 -43.66 23.04 -6.08
C SER A 235 -44.69 23.97 -5.41
N PRO A 236 -44.74 24.04 -4.07
CA PRO A 236 -45.62 24.95 -3.33
C PRO A 236 -45.50 26.43 -3.74
N ASP A 237 -44.36 26.81 -4.33
CA ASP A 237 -44.07 28.15 -4.84
C ASP A 237 -44.65 28.43 -6.25
N GLY A 238 -45.47 27.53 -6.80
CA GLY A 238 -46.05 27.66 -8.15
C GLY A 238 -45.05 27.43 -9.30
N ARG A 239 -43.87 26.88 -9.00
CA ARG A 239 -42.84 26.51 -9.99
C ARG A 239 -42.89 25.00 -10.22
N SER A 240 -43.00 24.58 -11.48
CA SER A 240 -42.86 23.18 -11.85
C SER A 240 -41.39 22.74 -11.74
N ARG A 241 -41.12 21.68 -10.97
CA ARG A 241 -39.79 21.06 -10.83
C ARG A 241 -39.81 19.68 -11.48
N LEU A 242 -38.77 19.34 -12.23
CA LEU A 242 -38.61 17.99 -12.76
C LEU A 242 -37.99 17.09 -11.68
N ALA A 243 -38.76 16.13 -11.16
CA ALA A 243 -38.31 15.14 -10.18
C ALA A 243 -38.09 13.79 -10.90
N CYS A 244 -36.84 13.32 -10.95
CA CYS A 244 -36.50 12.04 -11.57
C CYS A 244 -36.21 10.99 -10.50
N ASP A 245 -36.93 9.87 -10.54
CA ASP A 245 -36.62 8.70 -9.71
C ASP A 245 -35.45 7.93 -10.36
N ASN A 246 -34.29 8.02 -9.70
CA ASN A 246 -33.01 7.46 -10.15
C ASN A 246 -32.59 6.22 -9.35
N ASN A 247 -33.52 5.51 -8.70
CA ASN A 247 -33.20 4.34 -7.87
C ASN A 247 -32.32 3.29 -8.58
N ALA A 248 -32.60 2.99 -9.86
CA ALA A 248 -31.79 2.06 -10.65
C ALA A 248 -30.36 2.57 -10.90
N LEU A 249 -30.22 3.87 -11.22
CA LEU A 249 -28.93 4.52 -11.39
C LEU A 249 -28.13 4.48 -10.10
N TYR A 250 -28.76 4.77 -8.96
CA TYR A 250 -28.11 4.73 -7.65
C TYR A 250 -27.57 3.34 -7.30
N LEU A 251 -28.37 2.28 -7.53
CA LEU A 251 -27.92 0.90 -7.32
C LEU A 251 -26.74 0.52 -8.24
N VAL A 252 -26.77 0.95 -9.50
CA VAL A 252 -25.66 0.73 -10.45
C VAL A 252 -24.41 1.47 -9.98
N MET A 253 -24.52 2.72 -9.52
CA MET A 253 -23.39 3.49 -9.00
C MET A 253 -22.76 2.82 -7.76
N ILE A 254 -23.57 2.35 -6.82
CA ILE A 254 -23.09 1.59 -5.65
C ILE A 254 -22.35 0.34 -6.09
N TYR A 255 -22.96 -0.46 -6.98
CA TYR A 255 -22.36 -1.69 -7.48
C TYR A 255 -21.04 -1.44 -8.19
N PHE A 256 -20.96 -0.43 -9.05
CA PHE A 256 -19.73 -0.07 -9.75
C PHE A 256 -18.62 0.36 -8.78
N ASN A 257 -18.93 1.18 -7.76
CA ASN A 257 -17.96 1.56 -6.74
C ASN A 257 -17.48 0.34 -5.94
N PHE A 258 -18.38 -0.54 -5.53
CA PHE A 258 -18.02 -1.81 -4.89
C PHE A 258 -17.07 -2.64 -5.75
N VAL A 259 -17.38 -2.78 -7.05
CA VAL A 259 -16.53 -3.50 -8.01
C VAL A 259 -15.15 -2.86 -8.12
N MET A 260 -15.05 -1.53 -8.13
CA MET A 260 -13.77 -0.81 -8.15
C MET A 260 -12.93 -1.09 -6.91
N PHE A 261 -13.53 -0.93 -5.74
CA PHE A 261 -12.89 -1.14 -4.44
C PHE A 261 -12.39 -2.57 -4.29
N TRP A 262 -13.25 -3.54 -4.58
CA TRP A 262 -12.89 -4.95 -4.38
C TRP A 262 -11.77 -5.42 -5.30
N ASN A 263 -11.82 -5.05 -6.58
CA ASN A 263 -10.75 -5.40 -7.52
C ASN A 263 -9.44 -4.68 -7.20
N THR A 264 -9.49 -3.41 -6.81
CA THR A 264 -8.29 -2.66 -6.41
C THR A 264 -7.61 -3.30 -5.20
N GLU A 265 -8.39 -3.70 -4.19
CA GLU A 265 -7.87 -4.43 -3.03
C GLU A 265 -7.31 -5.80 -3.41
N ILE A 266 -7.95 -6.54 -4.32
CA ILE A 266 -7.40 -7.82 -4.80
C ILE A 266 -6.05 -7.62 -5.50
N ILE A 267 -5.92 -6.65 -6.40
CA ILE A 267 -4.65 -6.39 -7.13
C ILE A 267 -3.54 -6.03 -6.14
N LYS A 268 -3.80 -5.09 -5.22
CA LYS A 268 -2.90 -4.68 -4.13
C LYS A 268 -2.45 -5.88 -3.29
N ASN A 269 -3.39 -6.72 -2.86
CA ASN A 269 -3.12 -7.83 -1.96
C ASN A 269 -2.45 -9.02 -2.67
N VAL A 270 -2.71 -9.27 -3.96
CA VAL A 270 -1.97 -10.26 -4.76
C VAL A 270 -0.49 -9.87 -4.88
N VAL A 271 -0.20 -8.60 -5.14
CA VAL A 271 1.16 -8.06 -5.17
C VAL A 271 1.83 -8.25 -3.80
N HIS A 272 1.14 -7.86 -2.72
CA HIS A 272 1.63 -8.02 -1.36
C HIS A 272 1.95 -9.49 -1.02
N VAL A 273 0.99 -10.41 -1.20
CA VAL A 273 1.18 -11.85 -0.92
C VAL A 273 2.34 -12.43 -1.73
N THR A 274 2.47 -12.03 -3.00
CA THR A 274 3.57 -12.50 -3.85
C THR A 274 4.93 -12.05 -3.31
N ILE A 275 5.06 -10.76 -2.95
CA ILE A 275 6.31 -10.19 -2.44
C ILE A 275 6.64 -10.76 -1.06
N SER A 276 5.64 -10.85 -0.18
CA SER A 276 5.77 -11.45 1.16
C SER A 276 6.23 -12.91 1.06
N GLY A 277 5.78 -13.67 0.06
CA GLY A 277 6.28 -15.02 -0.21
C GLY A 277 7.78 -15.06 -0.56
N VAL A 278 8.25 -14.10 -1.37
CA VAL A 278 9.69 -13.98 -1.71
C VAL A 278 10.53 -13.61 -0.49
N PHE A 279 10.05 -12.67 0.31
CA PHE A 279 10.71 -12.26 1.55
C PHE A 279 10.73 -13.36 2.60
N GLY A 280 9.66 -14.15 2.72
CA GLY A 280 9.63 -15.34 3.57
C GLY A 280 10.64 -16.39 3.12
N VAL A 281 10.72 -16.66 1.81
CA VAL A 281 11.75 -17.56 1.26
C VAL A 281 13.16 -17.05 1.58
N TYR A 282 13.40 -15.75 1.40
CA TYR A 282 14.68 -15.14 1.76
C TYR A 282 15.00 -15.31 3.25
N TYR A 283 14.04 -15.05 4.13
CA TYR A 283 14.25 -15.14 5.57
C TYR A 283 14.58 -16.58 6.02
N PHE A 284 13.81 -17.58 5.57
CA PHE A 284 13.92 -18.95 6.06
C PHE A 284 14.91 -19.84 5.31
N PHE A 285 15.20 -19.55 4.02
CA PHE A 285 16.07 -20.40 3.19
C PHE A 285 17.45 -19.79 2.93
N GLU A 286 17.70 -18.53 3.29
CA GLU A 286 19.04 -17.96 3.18
C GLU A 286 20.00 -18.62 4.19
N GLY A 287 21.07 -19.24 3.69
CA GLY A 287 22.02 -19.99 4.51
C GLY A 287 21.56 -21.38 4.93
N SER A 288 20.38 -21.83 4.47
CA SER A 288 19.92 -23.20 4.74
C SER A 288 20.62 -24.21 3.81
N PRO A 289 20.82 -25.47 4.24
CA PRO A 289 21.43 -26.52 3.40
C PRO A 289 20.63 -26.84 2.13
N GLN A 290 19.33 -26.56 2.14
CA GLN A 290 18.40 -26.82 1.03
C GLN A 290 18.47 -25.73 -0.05
N GLY A 291 18.96 -24.53 0.29
CA GLY A 291 19.01 -23.38 -0.59
C GLY A 291 17.63 -22.80 -0.94
N ALA A 292 17.62 -21.62 -1.55
CA ALA A 292 16.39 -21.02 -2.04
C ALA A 292 15.88 -21.73 -3.31
N PRO A 293 14.55 -21.85 -3.51
CA PRO A 293 13.96 -22.32 -4.75
C PRO A 293 14.48 -21.55 -5.98
N ALA A 294 14.59 -22.20 -7.14
CA ALA A 294 15.16 -21.62 -8.36
C ALA A 294 14.46 -20.34 -8.86
N SER A 295 13.14 -20.22 -8.63
CA SER A 295 12.38 -18.99 -8.93
C SER A 295 11.40 -18.67 -7.80
N PRO A 296 11.85 -17.96 -6.74
CA PRO A 296 11.03 -17.67 -5.57
C PRO A 296 9.88 -16.72 -5.91
N THR A 297 10.09 -15.80 -6.86
CA THR A 297 9.07 -14.86 -7.31
C THR A 297 7.95 -15.56 -8.07
N LEU A 298 8.27 -16.39 -9.07
CA LEU A 298 7.25 -17.09 -9.85
C LEU A 298 6.49 -18.12 -9.01
N GLY A 299 7.21 -18.84 -8.13
CA GLY A 299 6.59 -19.77 -7.19
C GLY A 299 5.60 -19.08 -6.25
N SER A 300 5.97 -17.91 -5.71
CA SER A 300 5.09 -17.13 -4.83
C SER A 300 3.91 -16.51 -5.58
N ALA A 301 4.14 -16.00 -6.80
CA ALA A 301 3.08 -15.46 -7.65
C ALA A 301 2.07 -16.54 -8.03
N LYS A 302 2.54 -17.73 -8.40
CA LYS A 302 1.68 -18.88 -8.70
C LYS A 302 0.81 -19.24 -7.51
N ARG A 303 1.35 -19.32 -6.28
CA ARG A 303 0.56 -19.60 -5.07
C ARG A 303 -0.47 -18.50 -4.80
N ALA A 304 -0.08 -17.23 -4.92
CA ALA A 304 -0.97 -16.07 -4.73
C ALA A 304 -2.16 -16.07 -5.70
N LEU A 305 -1.93 -16.47 -6.96
CA LEU A 305 -2.94 -16.51 -8.02
C LEU A 305 -3.73 -17.83 -8.11
N THR A 306 -3.36 -18.85 -7.34
CA THR A 306 -4.02 -20.17 -7.38
C THR A 306 -4.50 -20.59 -6.00
N THR A 307 -3.66 -21.29 -5.23
CA THR A 307 -4.02 -21.91 -3.95
C THR A 307 -4.48 -20.91 -2.90
N SER A 308 -3.90 -19.72 -2.88
CA SER A 308 -4.18 -18.66 -1.90
C SER A 308 -5.13 -17.58 -2.43
N PHE A 309 -5.54 -17.66 -3.70
CA PHE A 309 -6.33 -16.59 -4.33
C PHE A 309 -7.68 -16.36 -3.63
N GLY A 310 -8.35 -17.44 -3.19
CA GLY A 310 -9.61 -17.32 -2.45
C GLY A 310 -9.44 -16.56 -1.14
N SER A 311 -8.36 -16.81 -0.42
CA SER A 311 -8.01 -16.10 0.83
C SER A 311 -7.76 -14.62 0.56
N VAL A 312 -7.10 -14.29 -0.56
CA VAL A 312 -6.89 -12.90 -1.01
C VAL A 312 -8.20 -12.22 -1.34
N CYS A 313 -9.10 -12.89 -2.08
CA CYS A 313 -10.44 -12.37 -2.39
C CYS A 313 -11.25 -12.10 -1.13
N PHE A 314 -11.20 -13.01 -0.14
CA PHE A 314 -11.95 -12.87 1.09
C PHE A 314 -11.47 -11.70 1.96
N GLY A 315 -10.16 -11.60 2.22
CA GLY A 315 -9.64 -10.46 2.99
C GLY A 315 -9.92 -9.12 2.29
N SER A 316 -9.73 -9.07 0.96
CA SER A 316 -10.00 -7.87 0.16
C SER A 316 -11.48 -7.47 0.15
N LEU A 317 -12.40 -8.44 0.26
CA LEU A 317 -13.85 -8.18 0.31
C LEU A 317 -14.24 -7.37 1.54
N LEU A 318 -13.64 -7.65 2.70
CA LEU A 318 -13.97 -6.96 3.95
C LEU A 318 -13.68 -5.46 3.87
N ILE A 319 -12.51 -5.09 3.33
CA ILE A 319 -12.13 -3.68 3.12
C ILE A 319 -13.07 -3.02 2.10
N ALA A 320 -13.34 -3.70 0.98
CA ALA A 320 -14.21 -3.18 -0.06
C ALA A 320 -15.65 -2.92 0.40
N LEU A 321 -16.17 -3.75 1.31
CA LEU A 321 -17.49 -3.53 1.92
C LEU A 321 -17.50 -2.27 2.81
N LEU A 322 -16.44 -2.05 3.60
CA LEU A 322 -16.30 -0.83 4.41
C LEU A 322 -16.21 0.42 3.53
N GLN A 323 -15.41 0.38 2.45
CA GLN A 323 -15.30 1.46 1.48
C GLN A 323 -16.63 1.75 0.79
N THR A 324 -17.38 0.71 0.40
CA THR A 324 -18.70 0.84 -0.22
C THR A 324 -19.71 1.46 0.75
N LEU A 325 -19.70 1.05 2.02
CA LEU A 325 -20.59 1.62 3.02
C LEU A 325 -20.28 3.11 3.29
N ARG A 326 -18.99 3.48 3.31
CA ARG A 326 -18.57 4.89 3.40
C ARG A 326 -19.04 5.69 2.19
N TYR A 327 -18.91 5.13 0.99
CA TYR A 327 -19.43 5.75 -0.24
C TYR A 327 -20.93 6.03 -0.13
N ILE A 328 -21.72 5.05 0.30
CA ILE A 328 -23.16 5.18 0.51
C ILE A 328 -23.48 6.29 1.52
N LEU A 329 -22.83 6.28 2.69
CA LEU A 329 -23.07 7.29 3.73
C LEU A 329 -22.71 8.70 3.26
N ASN A 330 -21.62 8.85 2.52
CA ASN A 330 -21.21 10.15 1.98
C ASN A 330 -22.19 10.63 0.89
N SER A 331 -22.74 9.73 0.07
CA SER A 331 -23.79 10.07 -0.88
C SER A 331 -25.06 10.54 -0.17
N LEU A 332 -25.54 9.78 0.82
CA LEU A 332 -26.73 10.15 1.60
C LEU A 332 -26.56 11.49 2.33
N ARG A 333 -25.35 11.79 2.82
CA ARG A 333 -25.03 13.08 3.44
C ARG A 333 -25.15 14.24 2.45
N ASN A 334 -24.71 14.05 1.21
CA ASN A 334 -24.75 15.09 0.19
C ASN A 334 -26.20 15.35 -0.30
N ASP A 335 -27.06 14.33 -0.21
CA ASP A 335 -28.47 14.41 -0.63
C ASP A 335 -29.43 14.82 0.51
N SER A 336 -28.96 14.87 1.77
CA SER A 336 -29.81 15.17 2.93
C SER A 336 -29.89 16.68 3.22
N ASP A 337 -31.10 17.24 3.20
CA ASP A 337 -31.40 18.60 3.68
C ASP A 337 -31.49 18.68 5.22
N ASP A 338 -31.61 17.54 5.91
CA ASP A 338 -31.65 17.46 7.37
C ASP A 338 -30.25 17.44 7.98
N GLY A 339 -29.91 18.50 8.72
CA GLY A 339 -28.63 18.65 9.40
C GLY A 339 -28.33 17.54 10.43
N ILE A 340 -29.34 16.91 11.03
CA ILE A 340 -29.15 15.80 11.98
C ILE A 340 -28.71 14.53 11.22
N MET A 341 -29.37 14.21 10.12
CA MET A 341 -29.00 13.08 9.26
C MET A 341 -27.60 13.26 8.66
N ALA A 342 -27.28 14.48 8.20
CA ALA A 342 -25.95 14.80 7.71
C ALA A 342 -24.86 14.63 8.78
N PHE A 343 -25.15 15.02 10.03
CA PHE A 343 -24.23 14.86 11.16
C PHE A 343 -24.01 13.38 11.52
N LEU A 344 -25.08 12.58 11.60
CA LEU A 344 -24.98 11.14 11.88
C LEU A 344 -24.21 10.41 10.78
N ALA A 345 -24.45 10.74 9.51
CA ALA A 345 -23.72 10.19 8.37
C ALA A 345 -22.22 10.52 8.43
N MET A 346 -21.86 11.74 8.83
CA MET A 346 -20.47 12.15 9.04
C MET A 346 -19.80 11.33 10.16
N CYS A 347 -20.46 11.17 11.31
CA CYS A 347 -19.94 10.37 12.43
C CYS A 347 -19.75 8.89 12.03
N ALA A 348 -20.72 8.30 11.34
CA ALA A 348 -20.63 6.92 10.85
C ALA A 348 -19.51 6.75 9.81
N SER A 349 -19.37 7.71 8.88
CA SER A 349 -18.28 7.71 7.89
C SER A 349 -16.89 7.79 8.55
N CYS A 350 -16.77 8.54 9.65
CA CYS A 350 -15.54 8.60 10.46
C CYS A 350 -15.23 7.24 11.12
N ILE A 351 -16.21 6.61 11.79
CA ILE A 351 -16.05 5.31 12.43
C ILE A 351 -15.62 4.25 11.40
N LEU A 352 -16.28 4.23 10.23
CA LEU A 352 -15.92 3.31 9.16
C LEU A 352 -14.53 3.58 8.59
N SER A 353 -14.09 4.84 8.54
CA SER A 353 -12.71 5.18 8.15
C SER A 353 -11.69 4.58 9.12
N CYS A 354 -11.98 4.63 10.42
CA CYS A 354 -11.11 4.02 11.43
C CYS A 354 -11.12 2.48 11.31
N LEU A 355 -12.29 1.88 11.09
CA LEU A 355 -12.41 0.43 10.90
C LEU A 355 -11.68 -0.02 9.62
N GLU A 356 -11.83 0.70 8.52
CA GLU A 356 -11.12 0.42 7.27
C GLU A 356 -9.61 0.39 7.50
N GLY A 357 -9.04 1.42 8.09
CA GLY A 357 -7.59 1.47 8.38
C GLY A 357 -7.13 0.34 9.31
N LEU A 358 -7.95 -0.04 10.28
CA LEU A 358 -7.65 -1.17 11.16
C LEU A 358 -7.64 -2.51 10.41
N PHE A 359 -8.65 -2.73 9.55
CA PHE A 359 -8.73 -3.93 8.72
C PHE A 359 -7.62 -3.98 7.67
N GLU A 360 -7.20 -2.85 7.10
CA GLU A 360 -6.05 -2.80 6.19
C GLU A 360 -4.77 -3.29 6.87
N ILE A 361 -4.50 -2.81 8.09
CA ILE A 361 -3.34 -3.26 8.87
C ILE A 361 -3.44 -4.75 9.14
N PHE A 362 -4.57 -5.22 9.70
CA PHE A 362 -4.75 -6.64 10.01
C PHE A 362 -4.63 -7.54 8.78
N ASN A 363 -5.26 -7.16 7.67
CA ASN A 363 -5.20 -7.91 6.42
C ASN A 363 -3.78 -8.02 5.92
N LYS A 364 -3.02 -6.93 5.93
CA LYS A 364 -1.62 -6.93 5.49
C LYS A 364 -0.79 -7.93 6.30
N PHE A 365 -0.90 -7.91 7.62
CA PHE A 365 -0.23 -8.88 8.49
C PHE A 365 -0.71 -10.32 8.23
N ALA A 366 -2.01 -10.57 8.17
CA ALA A 366 -2.57 -11.89 7.89
C ALA A 366 -2.12 -12.44 6.53
N PHE A 367 -2.06 -11.60 5.50
CA PHE A 367 -1.63 -11.98 4.16
C PHE A 367 -0.17 -12.39 4.09
N THR A 368 0.71 -11.87 4.96
CA THR A 368 2.08 -12.39 5.04
C THR A 368 2.10 -13.85 5.53
N GLN A 369 1.28 -14.22 6.52
CA GLN A 369 1.14 -15.62 6.95
C GLN A 369 0.52 -16.50 5.85
N VAL A 370 -0.47 -15.98 5.11
CA VAL A 370 -1.02 -16.67 3.92
C VAL A 370 0.07 -16.90 2.88
N ALA A 371 0.96 -15.93 2.65
CA ALA A 371 2.04 -16.03 1.68
C ALA A 371 3.10 -17.07 2.05
N MET A 372 3.44 -17.16 3.34
CA MET A 372 4.47 -18.05 3.86
C MET A 372 3.98 -19.50 4.01
N TYR A 373 2.75 -19.70 4.50
CA TYR A 373 2.25 -21.02 4.86
C TYR A 373 1.08 -21.53 4.02
N GLY A 374 0.46 -20.68 3.20
CA GLY A 374 -0.69 -21.09 2.38
C GLY A 374 -1.89 -21.54 3.24
N LYS A 375 -2.13 -20.87 4.38
CA LYS A 375 -3.29 -21.12 5.26
C LYS A 375 -4.54 -20.35 4.76
N PRO A 376 -5.76 -20.79 5.11
CA PRO A 376 -6.97 -19.99 4.88
C PRO A 376 -6.92 -18.69 5.68
N PHE A 377 -7.58 -17.65 5.17
CA PHE A 377 -7.41 -16.27 5.66
C PHE A 377 -7.72 -16.10 7.16
N VAL A 378 -8.85 -16.65 7.64
CA VAL A 378 -9.26 -16.51 9.06
C VAL A 378 -8.23 -17.15 9.99
N GLN A 379 -7.74 -18.34 9.64
CA GLN A 379 -6.73 -19.03 10.42
C GLN A 379 -5.41 -18.26 10.40
N ALA A 380 -4.99 -17.78 9.23
CA ALA A 380 -3.78 -16.96 9.11
C ALA A 380 -3.88 -15.68 9.95
N ALA A 381 -5.02 -15.00 9.95
CA ALA A 381 -5.25 -13.80 10.75
C ALA A 381 -5.16 -14.08 12.26
N HIS A 382 -5.80 -15.15 12.73
CA HIS A 382 -5.75 -15.57 14.13
C HIS A 382 -4.31 -15.91 14.55
N ASP A 383 -3.62 -16.74 13.76
CA ASP A 383 -2.24 -17.16 14.05
C ASP A 383 -1.28 -15.96 14.07
N THR A 384 -1.41 -15.05 13.09
CA THR A 384 -0.57 -13.84 13.03
C THR A 384 -0.74 -12.98 14.28
N TRP A 385 -1.97 -12.77 14.72
CA TRP A 385 -2.24 -11.87 15.83
C TRP A 385 -1.86 -12.46 17.19
N ALA A 386 -2.08 -13.77 17.37
CA ALA A 386 -1.57 -14.50 18.52
C ALA A 386 -0.05 -14.37 18.61
N LEU A 387 0.66 -14.62 17.49
CA LEU A 387 2.12 -14.50 17.43
C LEU A 387 2.62 -13.08 17.71
N ILE A 388 2.04 -12.06 17.08
CA ILE A 388 2.50 -10.67 17.26
C ILE A 388 2.36 -10.24 18.72
N LYS A 389 1.24 -10.58 19.38
CA LYS A 389 0.99 -10.22 20.78
C LYS A 389 1.85 -11.01 21.76
N ASP A 390 1.94 -12.33 21.57
CA ASP A 390 2.69 -13.20 22.48
C ASP A 390 4.19 -12.87 22.47
N ARG A 391 4.69 -12.26 21.39
CA ARG A 391 6.11 -11.91 21.19
C ARG A 391 6.45 -10.44 21.42
N GLY A 392 5.47 -9.58 21.65
CA GLY A 392 5.70 -8.13 21.79
C GLY A 392 6.20 -7.46 20.50
N VAL A 393 5.99 -8.07 19.33
CA VAL A 393 6.43 -7.50 18.03
C VAL A 393 5.58 -6.30 17.64
N ASP A 394 4.38 -6.16 18.21
CA ASP A 394 3.52 -4.99 18.08
C ASP A 394 4.25 -3.70 18.51
N ALA A 395 5.08 -3.75 19.56
CA ALA A 395 5.88 -2.62 20.01
C ALA A 395 6.89 -2.16 18.95
N ILE A 396 7.58 -3.10 18.29
CA ILE A 396 8.55 -2.79 17.21
C ILE A 396 7.82 -2.21 16.00
N VAL A 397 6.69 -2.83 15.62
CA VAL A 397 5.89 -2.40 14.47
C VAL A 397 5.45 -0.95 14.66
N ASN A 398 4.96 -0.59 15.85
CA ASN A 398 4.51 0.76 16.18
C ASN A 398 5.66 1.79 16.23
N ASP A 399 6.86 1.36 16.61
CA ASP A 399 8.03 2.24 16.70
C ASP A 399 8.82 2.34 15.37
N SER A 400 8.47 1.52 14.38
CA SER A 400 9.05 1.56 13.04
C SER A 400 8.65 2.82 12.28
N LEU A 401 9.64 3.59 11.84
CA LEU A 401 9.46 4.81 11.04
C LEU A 401 9.55 4.55 9.53
N VAL A 402 9.64 3.28 9.10
CA VAL A 402 9.82 2.94 7.68
C VAL A 402 8.68 3.48 6.83
N GLY A 403 7.42 3.30 7.25
CA GLY A 403 6.27 3.83 6.52
C GLY A 403 6.36 5.34 6.30
N ASN A 404 6.75 6.10 7.32
CA ASN A 404 6.92 7.56 7.22
C ASN A 404 8.01 7.94 6.20
N VAL A 405 9.11 7.19 6.15
CA VAL A 405 10.21 7.40 5.20
C VAL A 405 9.76 7.13 3.76
N LEU A 406 8.95 6.10 3.54
CA LEU A 406 8.39 5.77 2.22
C LEU A 406 7.39 6.85 1.75
N VAL A 407 6.55 7.37 2.66
CA VAL A 407 5.60 8.47 2.36
C VAL A 407 6.35 9.77 2.03
N MET A 408 7.36 10.13 2.82
CA MET A 408 8.18 11.32 2.54
C MET A 408 8.95 11.18 1.22
N GLY A 409 9.35 9.96 0.86
CA GLY A 409 9.90 9.67 -0.47
C GLY A 409 8.92 9.89 -1.60
N SER A 410 7.69 9.40 -1.44
CA SER A 410 6.58 9.64 -2.37
C SER A 410 6.34 11.13 -2.58
N LEU A 411 6.27 11.90 -1.49
CA LEU A 411 6.09 13.34 -1.56
C LEU A 411 7.28 14.06 -2.25
N SER A 412 8.51 13.64 -1.95
CA SER A 412 9.71 14.23 -2.57
C SER A 412 9.72 14.03 -4.08
N VAL A 413 9.42 12.80 -4.54
CA VAL A 413 9.31 12.49 -5.97
C VAL A 413 8.13 13.23 -6.61
N ALA A 414 6.98 13.29 -5.93
CA ALA A 414 5.80 13.98 -6.42
C ALA A 414 6.03 15.49 -6.61
N LEU A 415 6.67 16.16 -5.66
CA LEU A 415 7.02 17.58 -5.78
C LEU A 415 8.06 17.84 -6.88
N ALA A 416 9.03 16.92 -7.05
CA ALA A 416 9.98 17.01 -8.15
C ALA A 416 9.32 16.81 -9.52
N SER A 417 8.34 15.90 -9.64
CA SER A 417 7.52 15.76 -10.84
C SER A 417 6.65 16.99 -11.07
N GLY A 418 6.02 17.55 -10.03
CA GLY A 418 5.27 18.81 -10.13
C GLY A 418 6.12 19.98 -10.62
N LEU A 419 7.35 20.10 -10.12
CA LEU A 419 8.33 21.08 -10.61
C LEU A 419 8.67 20.85 -12.09
N TYR A 420 8.79 19.59 -12.52
CA TYR A 420 8.97 19.27 -13.93
C TYR A 420 7.80 19.77 -14.79
N GLY A 421 6.55 19.56 -14.37
CA GLY A 421 5.36 20.08 -15.06
C GLY A 421 5.35 21.60 -15.18
N TYR A 422 5.70 22.29 -14.09
CA TYR A 422 5.86 23.75 -14.09
C TYR A 422 6.93 24.20 -15.10
N LEU A 423 8.11 23.58 -15.07
CA LEU A 423 9.21 23.91 -15.99
C LEU A 423 8.87 23.59 -17.44
N PHE A 424 8.14 22.49 -17.69
CA PHE A 424 7.68 22.13 -19.03
C PHE A 424 6.79 23.22 -19.61
N LEU A 425 5.78 23.67 -18.86
CA LEU A 425 4.90 24.77 -19.30
C LEU A 425 5.69 26.06 -19.51
N ALA A 426 6.54 26.44 -18.56
CA ALA A 426 7.31 27.68 -18.61
C ALA A 426 8.28 27.74 -19.81
N VAL A 427 8.86 26.60 -20.22
CA VAL A 427 9.87 26.55 -21.29
C VAL A 427 9.28 26.21 -22.65
N VAL A 428 8.38 25.22 -22.72
CA VAL A 428 7.85 24.68 -23.98
C VAL A 428 6.71 25.53 -24.53
N GLN A 429 5.90 26.15 -23.65
CA GLN A 429 4.72 26.95 -24.02
C GLN A 429 3.85 26.24 -25.07
N PRO A 430 3.31 25.04 -24.73
CA PRO A 430 2.63 24.15 -25.69
C PRO A 430 1.33 24.75 -26.25
N ALA A 431 0.80 24.22 -27.35
CA ALA A 431 -0.38 24.81 -28.02
C ALA A 431 -1.66 24.86 -27.16
N PHE A 432 -1.81 23.94 -26.19
CA PHE A 432 -2.91 23.96 -25.22
C PHE A 432 -2.74 24.97 -24.09
N TYR A 433 -1.60 25.67 -24.02
CA TYR A 433 -1.36 26.77 -23.10
C TYR A 433 -2.00 28.03 -23.67
N ASP A 434 -3.19 28.37 -23.17
CA ASP A 434 -3.80 29.66 -23.39
C ASP A 434 -3.39 30.63 -22.27
N LYS A 435 -3.04 31.87 -22.64
CA LYS A 435 -2.61 32.90 -21.69
C LYS A 435 -3.77 33.41 -20.84
N ASP A 436 -4.99 33.33 -21.34
CA ASP A 436 -6.18 33.78 -20.61
C ASP A 436 -6.53 32.83 -19.44
N ASP A 437 -6.18 31.55 -19.55
CA ASP A 437 -6.39 30.51 -18.53
C ASP A 437 -5.11 30.07 -17.80
N GLU A 438 -4.05 30.88 -17.88
CA GLU A 438 -2.70 30.57 -17.35
C GLU A 438 -2.70 29.90 -15.95
N PRO A 439 -3.31 30.48 -14.90
CA PRO A 439 -3.23 29.88 -13.55
C PRO A 439 -3.92 28.51 -13.45
N ILE A 440 -4.98 28.29 -14.21
CA ILE A 440 -5.75 27.04 -14.19
C ILE A 440 -4.95 25.92 -14.89
N VAL A 441 -4.38 26.22 -16.06
CA VAL A 441 -3.55 25.27 -16.82
C VAL A 441 -2.34 24.83 -16.00
N TYR A 442 -1.63 25.77 -15.36
CA TYR A 442 -0.51 25.44 -14.46
C TYR A 442 -0.96 24.55 -13.30
N ALA A 443 -2.05 24.89 -12.63
CA ALA A 443 -2.54 24.10 -11.50
C ALA A 443 -2.89 22.66 -11.91
N ILE A 444 -3.56 22.47 -13.05
CA ILE A 444 -3.94 21.15 -13.56
C ILE A 444 -2.70 20.33 -13.91
N VAL A 445 -1.77 20.88 -14.70
CA VAL A 445 -0.58 20.14 -15.13
C VAL A 445 0.30 19.78 -13.93
N ILE A 446 0.58 20.72 -13.03
CA ILE A 446 1.37 20.44 -11.82
C ILE A 446 0.70 19.35 -10.97
N PHE A 447 -0.62 19.40 -10.81
CA PHE A 447 -1.36 18.39 -10.06
C PHE A 447 -1.29 17.01 -10.71
N LEU A 448 -1.43 16.92 -12.04
CA LEU A 448 -1.29 15.68 -12.78
C LEU A 448 0.12 15.09 -12.65
N GLU A 449 1.15 15.93 -12.74
CA GLU A 449 2.54 15.50 -12.56
C GLU A 449 2.83 15.00 -11.13
N ILE A 450 2.27 15.66 -10.12
CA ILE A 450 2.36 15.20 -8.72
C ILE A 450 1.74 13.80 -8.61
N ILE A 451 0.57 13.57 -9.20
CA ILE A 451 -0.08 12.25 -9.20
C ILE A 451 0.81 11.20 -9.89
N LEU A 452 1.35 11.51 -11.08
CA LEU A 452 2.24 10.60 -11.79
C LEU A 452 3.50 10.26 -10.98
N GLY A 453 4.07 11.23 -10.28
CA GLY A 453 5.19 11.02 -9.36
C GLY A 453 4.83 10.06 -8.22
N VAL A 454 3.68 10.25 -7.56
CA VAL A 454 3.19 9.36 -6.50
C VAL A 454 2.96 7.94 -7.04
N VAL A 455 2.32 7.82 -8.21
CA VAL A 455 2.03 6.54 -8.85
C VAL A 455 3.32 5.78 -9.18
N MET A 456 4.33 6.45 -9.74
CA MET A 456 5.62 5.82 -10.02
C MET A 456 6.39 5.45 -8.75
N MET A 457 6.28 6.25 -7.67
CA MET A 457 6.92 5.93 -6.39
C MET A 457 6.21 4.81 -5.63
N SER A 458 4.93 4.54 -5.92
CA SER A 458 4.18 3.45 -5.30
C SER A 458 4.80 2.06 -5.58
N VAL A 459 5.44 1.88 -6.73
CA VAL A 459 6.03 0.59 -7.14
C VAL A 459 7.13 0.12 -6.17
N PRO A 460 8.24 0.85 -5.97
CA PRO A 460 9.25 0.45 -4.98
C PRO A 460 8.72 0.51 -3.55
N ASN A 461 7.83 1.45 -3.21
CA ASN A 461 7.24 1.54 -1.88
C ASN A 461 6.46 0.28 -1.50
N ASN A 462 5.60 -0.22 -2.38
CA ASN A 462 4.81 -1.43 -2.14
C ASN A 462 5.71 -2.65 -1.89
N VAL A 463 6.85 -2.75 -2.58
CA VAL A 463 7.83 -3.83 -2.37
C VAL A 463 8.50 -3.71 -1.02
N LEU A 464 9.01 -2.53 -0.68
CA LEU A 464 9.70 -2.29 0.59
C LEU A 464 8.76 -2.47 1.78
N ASP A 465 7.55 -1.93 1.69
CA ASP A 465 6.52 -2.00 2.71
C ASP A 465 6.05 -3.45 2.97
N SER A 466 5.83 -4.22 1.90
CA SER A 466 5.51 -5.66 2.01
C SER A 466 6.65 -6.45 2.63
N GLY A 467 7.88 -6.12 2.25
CA GLY A 467 9.09 -6.76 2.77
C GLY A 467 9.32 -6.48 4.26
N VAL A 468 9.11 -5.24 4.70
CA VAL A 468 9.20 -4.83 6.10
C VAL A 468 8.16 -5.55 6.95
N THR A 469 6.89 -5.59 6.53
CA THR A 469 5.85 -6.34 7.25
C THR A 469 6.18 -7.81 7.34
N THR A 470 6.66 -8.42 6.25
CA THR A 470 7.07 -9.83 6.25
C THR A 470 8.21 -10.08 7.23
N THR A 471 9.17 -9.15 7.32
CA THR A 471 10.29 -9.24 8.26
C THR A 471 9.79 -9.23 9.71
N PHE A 472 8.80 -8.41 10.04
CA PHE A 472 8.20 -8.41 11.38
C PHE A 472 7.47 -9.71 11.71
N VAL A 473 6.69 -10.24 10.76
CA VAL A 473 5.96 -11.49 10.99
C VAL A 473 6.91 -12.68 11.07
N ALA A 474 7.94 -12.72 10.22
CA ALA A 474 8.96 -13.75 10.27
C ALA A 474 9.79 -13.70 11.57
N LEU A 475 10.08 -12.50 12.08
CA LEU A 475 10.70 -12.30 13.40
C LEU A 475 9.82 -12.84 14.53
N ALA A 476 8.51 -12.58 14.50
CA ALA A 476 7.57 -13.11 15.50
C ALA A 476 7.51 -14.64 15.47
N GLU A 477 7.61 -15.23 14.29
CA GLU A 477 7.57 -16.67 14.10
C GLU A 477 8.85 -17.36 14.61
N ASP A 478 10.01 -16.93 14.13
CA ASP A 478 11.30 -17.54 14.43
C ASP A 478 12.43 -16.50 14.51
N PRO A 479 12.73 -15.98 15.72
CA PRO A 479 13.81 -15.02 15.94
C PRO A 479 15.21 -15.64 15.79
N GLU A 480 15.38 -16.96 15.95
CA GLU A 480 16.70 -17.61 15.86
C GLU A 480 17.26 -17.58 14.44
N THR A 481 16.38 -17.70 13.45
CA THR A 481 16.78 -17.59 12.04
C THR A 481 17.33 -16.20 11.72
N LEU A 482 16.78 -15.13 12.31
CA LEU A 482 17.33 -13.79 12.13
C LEU A 482 18.69 -13.63 12.80
N TYR A 483 18.86 -14.19 14.00
CA TYR A 483 20.15 -14.19 14.69
C TYR A 483 21.26 -14.82 13.84
N LYS A 484 20.97 -15.98 13.23
CA LYS A 484 21.94 -16.71 12.39
C LYS A 484 22.26 -15.99 11.08
N THR A 485 21.25 -15.43 10.42
CA THR A 485 21.42 -14.85 9.08
C THR A 485 21.82 -13.37 9.10
N LYS A 486 21.37 -12.60 10.09
CA LYS A 486 21.55 -11.13 10.19
C LYS A 486 21.78 -10.70 11.65
N PRO A 487 22.95 -11.03 12.21
CA PRO A 487 23.25 -10.74 13.61
C PRO A 487 23.18 -9.25 13.94
N ASP A 488 23.53 -8.35 13.03
CA ASP A 488 23.49 -6.91 13.27
C ASP A 488 22.06 -6.36 13.42
N LEU A 489 21.13 -6.82 12.57
CA LEU A 489 19.72 -6.45 12.69
C LEU A 489 19.12 -7.04 13.98
N TYR A 490 19.45 -8.29 14.32
CA TYR A 490 18.99 -8.93 15.54
C TYR A 490 19.48 -8.19 16.80
N ARG A 491 20.77 -7.82 16.85
CA ARG A 491 21.34 -7.03 17.96
C ARG A 491 20.63 -5.70 18.13
N ALA A 492 20.42 -4.95 17.03
CA ALA A 492 19.71 -3.68 17.08
C ALA A 492 18.27 -3.81 17.62
N ILE A 493 17.60 -4.94 17.34
CA ILE A 493 16.26 -5.23 17.89
C ILE A 493 16.34 -5.56 19.38
N VAL A 494 17.24 -6.46 19.79
CA VAL A 494 17.35 -6.91 21.20
C VAL A 494 17.81 -5.79 22.13
N GLU A 495 18.69 -4.89 21.66
CA GLU A 495 19.11 -3.70 22.41
C GLU A 495 17.93 -2.78 22.77
N GLN A 496 16.92 -2.69 21.90
CA GLN A 496 15.74 -1.85 22.11
C GLN A 496 14.57 -2.60 22.75
N TYR A 497 14.46 -3.91 22.49
CA TYR A 497 13.36 -4.78 22.91
C TYR A 497 13.90 -6.13 23.42
N PRO A 498 14.38 -6.19 24.67
CA PRO A 498 15.01 -7.39 25.21
C PRO A 498 14.04 -8.57 25.36
N ASP A 499 12.73 -8.33 25.46
CA ASP A 499 11.73 -9.40 25.62
C ASP A 499 11.61 -10.31 24.39
N ILE A 500 12.09 -9.86 23.23
CA ILE A 500 12.07 -10.61 21.96
C ILE A 500 13.09 -11.75 21.94
N SER A 501 14.09 -11.71 22.82
CA SER A 501 15.09 -12.78 22.94
C SER A 501 14.54 -14.04 23.62
N ARG A 502 13.24 -14.14 23.90
CA ARG A 502 12.60 -15.33 24.48
C ARG A 502 11.93 -16.16 23.38
N ASN A 503 12.02 -17.49 23.43
CA ASN A 503 11.36 -18.41 22.50
C ASN A 503 9.87 -18.67 22.87
N VAL A 504 9.12 -19.44 22.06
CA VAL A 504 7.66 -19.69 22.25
C VAL A 504 7.37 -20.29 23.64
N ARG A 505 8.36 -20.93 24.27
CA ARG A 505 8.27 -21.55 25.60
C ARG A 505 8.80 -20.67 26.73
N GLY A 506 9.16 -19.42 26.45
CA GLY A 506 9.69 -18.47 27.43
C GLY A 506 11.17 -18.69 27.79
N GLU A 507 11.88 -19.58 27.10
CA GLU A 507 13.31 -19.79 27.31
C GLU A 507 14.10 -18.70 26.59
N LEU A 508 15.15 -18.18 27.22
CA LEU A 508 16.09 -17.28 26.56
C LEU A 508 16.75 -17.99 25.39
N VAL A 509 16.84 -17.32 24.24
CA VAL A 509 17.71 -17.71 23.14
C VAL A 509 19.14 -17.65 23.70
N ARG A 510 19.71 -18.80 24.06
CA ARG A 510 21.05 -18.85 24.65
C ARG A 510 22.07 -18.54 23.57
N HIS A 511 22.93 -17.57 23.87
CA HIS A 511 24.11 -17.24 23.09
C HIS A 511 25.30 -17.92 23.76
N ASP A 512 25.62 -19.13 23.32
CA ASP A 512 26.89 -19.78 23.66
C ASP A 512 27.88 -19.58 22.51
#